data_AF-A0A6I4MSD5-F1
#
_entry.id   AF-A0A6I4MSD5-F1
#
_cell.length_a   1.000
_cell.length_b   1.000
_cell.length_c   1.000
_cell.angle_alpha   90.00
_cell.angle_beta   90.00
_cell.angle_gamma   90.00
#
_symmetry.space_group_name_H-M   'P 1'
#
loop_
_entity.id
_entity.type
_entity.pdbx_description
1 polymer ?
#
loop_
_entity_poly.entity_id
_entity_poly.type
_entity_poly.pdbx_seq_one_letter_code
_entity_poly.pdbx_strand_id
1 'polypeptide(L)'
;MPLDATGRARTLAQLMRDSSLSFAGITKPDLAAAVAATDDWIDANQASFNSALPQPFRSAASLPVKTLLFCFVAMRRANRLRAEEDG
;
A
#
# COMPACT_ATOMS: atom_id res chain seq x y z
N MET A 1 13.31 -0.66 1.76
CA MET A 1 13.77 -1.85 1.04
C MET A 1 12.56 -2.47 0.40
N PRO A 2 12.58 -2.66 -0.93
CA PRO A 2 11.47 -3.28 -1.65
C PRO A 2 11.28 -4.73 -1.20
N LEU A 3 10.08 -5.25 -1.43
CA LEU A 3 9.78 -6.66 -1.25
C LEU A 3 10.60 -7.52 -2.22
N ASP A 4 11.04 -8.69 -1.77
CA ASP A 4 11.64 -9.68 -2.65
C ASP A 4 10.59 -10.29 -3.59
N ALA A 5 11.05 -11.07 -4.57
CA ALA A 5 10.16 -11.71 -5.55
C ALA A 5 9.08 -12.57 -4.87
N THR A 6 9.44 -13.27 -3.78
CA THR A 6 8.50 -14.08 -2.99
C THR A 6 7.45 -13.22 -2.31
N GLY A 7 7.86 -12.11 -1.70
CA GLY A 7 6.99 -11.13 -1.06
C GLY A 7 5.97 -10.56 -2.04
N ARG A 8 6.43 -10.10 -3.21
CA ARG A 8 5.54 -9.59 -4.28
C ARG A 8 4.54 -10.64 -4.75
N ALA A 9 4.98 -11.89 -4.95
CA ALA A 9 4.09 -12.99 -5.33
C ALA A 9 3.03 -13.31 -4.26
N ARG A 10 3.41 -13.28 -2.98
CA ARG A 10 2.47 -13.48 -1.86
C ARG A 10 1.46 -12.33 -1.75
N THR A 11 1.90 -11.09 -1.97
CA THR A 11 1.02 -9.92 -2.02
C THR A 11 0.01 -10.03 -3.15
N LEU A 12 0.43 -10.41 -4.36
CA LEU A 12 -0.48 -10.66 -5.48
C LEU A 12 -1.50 -11.76 -5.14
N ALA A 13 -1.03 -12.87 -4.57
CA ALA A 13 -1.93 -13.96 -4.18
C ALA A 13 -2.96 -13.49 -3.15
N GLN A 14 -2.57 -12.65 -2.19
CA GLN A 14 -3.50 -12.09 -1.22
C GLN A 14 -4.50 -11.12 -1.87
N LEU A 15 -4.03 -10.26 -2.78
CA LEU A 15 -4.87 -9.34 -3.55
C LEU A 15 -5.95 -10.09 -4.34
N MET A 16 -5.59 -11.22 -4.96
CA MET A 16 -6.53 -12.07 -5.71
C MET A 16 -7.49 -12.85 -4.80
N ARG A 17 -7.13 -13.15 -3.55
CA ARG A 17 -8.01 -13.82 -2.58
C ARG A 17 -9.07 -12.89 -2.02
N ASP A 18 -8.83 -11.59 -2.00
CA ASP A 18 -9.82 -10.62 -1.55
C ASP A 18 -10.92 -10.48 -2.62
N SER A 19 -11.98 -11.28 -2.45
CA SER A 19 -13.08 -11.52 -3.41
C SER A 19 -13.92 -10.28 -3.73
N SER A 20 -13.67 -9.17 -3.04
CA SER A 20 -14.41 -7.92 -3.19
C SER A 20 -13.80 -6.98 -4.25
N LEU A 21 -12.66 -7.34 -4.85
CA LEU A 21 -12.05 -6.58 -5.96
C LEU A 21 -12.39 -7.21 -7.32
N SER A 22 -12.95 -6.41 -8.22
CA SER A 22 -13.11 -6.78 -9.63
C SER A 22 -11.94 -6.23 -10.44
N PHE A 23 -11.24 -7.10 -11.16
CA PHE A 23 -10.13 -6.75 -12.05
C PHE A 23 -10.49 -6.96 -13.53
N ALA A 24 -11.74 -6.63 -13.91
CA ALA A 24 -12.25 -6.87 -15.25
C ALA A 24 -11.29 -6.36 -16.33
N GLY A 25 -10.91 -7.24 -17.26
CA GLY A 25 -9.99 -6.93 -18.36
C GLY A 25 -8.50 -6.91 -18.00
N ILE A 26 -8.12 -7.16 -16.75
CA ILE A 26 -6.72 -7.18 -16.30
C ILE A 26 -6.26 -8.62 -16.13
N THR A 27 -5.14 -8.98 -16.75
CA THR A 27 -4.58 -10.33 -16.63
C THR A 27 -3.76 -10.49 -15.34
N LYS A 28 -3.50 -11.74 -14.94
CA LYS A 28 -2.63 -12.01 -13.79
C LYS A 28 -1.20 -11.45 -13.97
N PRO A 29 -0.54 -11.57 -15.15
CA PRO A 29 0.73 -10.88 -15.41
C PRO A 29 0.66 -9.36 -15.22
N ASP A 30 -0.41 -8.71 -15.66
CA ASP A 30 -0.57 -7.26 -15.50
C ASP A 30 -0.65 -6.88 -14.01
N LEU A 31 -1.41 -7.65 -13.21
CA LEU A 31 -1.47 -7.45 -11.76
C LEU A 31 -0.12 -7.69 -11.09
N ALA A 32 0.64 -8.69 -11.52
CA ALA A 32 1.97 -8.95 -10.99
C ALA A 32 2.93 -7.79 -11.26
N ALA A 33 2.91 -7.26 -12.49
CA ALA A 33 3.69 -6.09 -12.89
C ALA A 33 3.26 -4.84 -12.11
N ALA A 34 1.95 -4.66 -11.89
CA ALA A 34 1.41 -3.55 -11.10
C ALA A 34 1.84 -3.61 -9.62
N VAL A 35 1.82 -4.79 -9.00
CA VAL A 35 2.32 -4.98 -7.62
C VAL A 35 3.80 -4.64 -7.53
N ALA A 36 4.61 -5.11 -8.47
CA ALA A 36 6.04 -4.80 -8.53
C ALA A 36 6.29 -3.29 -8.67
N ALA A 37 5.65 -2.64 -9.65
CA ALA A 37 5.78 -1.21 -9.89
C ALA A 37 5.31 -0.37 -8.68
N THR A 38 4.27 -0.82 -7.97
CA THR A 38 3.78 -0.13 -6.77
C THR A 38 4.79 -0.24 -5.62
N ASP A 39 5.36 -1.41 -5.39
CA ASP A 39 6.39 -1.62 -4.36
C ASP A 39 7.67 -0.83 -4.66
N ASP A 40 8.12 -0.82 -5.93
CA ASP A 40 9.27 -0.02 -6.39
C ASP A 40 9.02 1.48 -6.19
N TRP A 41 7.81 1.96 -6.52
CA TRP A 41 7.44 3.36 -6.31
C TRP A 41 7.41 3.74 -4.83
N ILE A 42 6.84 2.89 -3.97
CA ILE A 42 6.82 3.13 -2.53
C ILE A 42 8.25 3.27 -2.00
N ASP A 43 9.17 2.40 -2.42
CA ASP A 43 10.57 2.48 -2.00
C ASP A 43 11.26 3.76 -2.50
N ALA A 44 11.09 4.11 -3.76
CA ALA A 44 11.66 5.31 -4.37
C ALA A 44 11.13 6.61 -3.74
N ASN A 45 9.88 6.63 -3.29
CA ASN A 45 9.20 7.84 -2.80
C ASN A 45 9.19 7.97 -1.27
N GLN A 46 9.88 7.10 -0.52
CA GLN A 46 9.92 7.15 0.95
C GLN A 46 10.33 8.52 1.49
N ALA A 47 11.35 9.15 0.89
CA ALA A 47 11.84 10.46 1.32
C ALA A 47 10.80 11.57 1.14
N SER A 48 10.08 11.54 0.01
CA SER A 48 9.01 12.49 -0.31
C SER A 48 7.83 12.33 0.66
N PHE A 49 7.41 11.10 0.92
CA PHE A 49 6.37 10.85 1.92
C PHE A 49 6.79 11.31 3.32
N ASN A 50 8.02 10.99 3.74
CA ASN A 50 8.53 11.40 5.05
C ASN A 50 8.62 12.93 5.19
N SER A 51 9.00 13.66 4.13
CA SER A 51 9.07 15.13 4.16
C SER A 51 7.69 15.81 4.17
N ALA A 52 6.63 15.12 3.73
CA ALA A 52 5.26 15.62 3.79
C ALA A 52 4.64 15.51 5.21
N LEU A 53 5.12 14.60 6.05
CA LEU A 53 4.57 14.40 7.41
C LEU A 53 4.89 15.57 8.34
N PRO A 54 3.98 16.06 9.19
CA PRO A 54 4.27 17.15 10.12
C PRO A 54 5.19 16.71 11.27
N GLN A 55 5.86 17.68 11.92
CA GLN A 55 6.49 17.47 13.23
C GLN A 55 5.41 17.49 14.33
N PRO A 56 5.56 16.74 15.44
CA PRO A 56 6.70 15.88 15.79
C PRO A 56 6.63 14.47 15.17
N PHE A 57 5.53 14.10 14.52
CA PHE A 57 5.29 12.74 14.04
C PHE A 57 6.41 12.25 13.09
N ARG A 58 6.87 13.12 12.18
CA ARG A 58 7.99 12.82 11.26
C ARG A 58 9.24 12.35 12.00
N SER A 59 9.60 12.96 13.13
CA SER A 59 10.84 12.62 13.84
C SER A 59 10.66 11.46 14.81
N ALA A 60 9.52 11.39 15.51
CA ALA A 60 9.29 10.40 16.56
C ALA A 60 8.82 9.02 16.03
N ALA A 61 8.07 8.99 14.91
CA ALA A 61 7.51 7.75 14.41
C ALA A 61 8.57 6.88 13.71
N SER A 62 8.53 5.57 13.98
CA SER A 62 9.34 4.60 13.25
C SER A 62 8.85 4.43 11.81
N LEU A 63 9.71 3.90 10.94
CA LEU A 63 9.36 3.64 9.54
C LEU A 63 8.10 2.75 9.41
N PRO A 64 7.94 1.64 10.15
CA PRO A 64 6.72 0.83 10.10
C PRO A 64 5.44 1.61 10.45
N VAL A 65 5.50 2.50 11.45
CA VAL A 65 4.35 3.32 11.86
C VAL A 65 3.95 4.29 10.75
N LYS A 66 4.94 4.91 10.08
CA LYS A 66 4.70 5.80 8.94
C LYS A 66 4.10 5.05 7.75
N THR A 67 4.60 3.85 7.45
CA THR A 67 4.06 3.00 6.39
C THR A 67 2.63 2.56 6.70
N LEU A 68 2.33 2.20 7.95
CA LEU A 68 0.96 1.88 8.36
C LEU A 68 0.03 3.08 8.17
N LEU A 69 0.44 4.29 8.59
CA LEU A 69 -0.33 5.51 8.35
C LEU A 69 -0.66 5.69 6.86
N PHE A 70 0.34 5.53 5.98
CA PHE A 70 0.13 5.57 4.53
C PHE A 70 -0.94 4.55 4.09
N CYS A 71 -0.82 3.29 4.52
CA CYS A 71 -1.78 2.24 4.18
C CYS A 71 -3.20 2.55 4.68
N PHE A 72 -3.36 3.03 5.92
CA PHE A 72 -4.67 3.40 6.47
C PHE A 72 -5.33 4.51 5.64
N VAL A 73 -4.58 5.55 5.27
CA VAL A 73 -5.09 6.64 4.41
C VAL A 73 -5.42 6.12 3.01
N ALA A 74 -4.58 5.27 2.42
CA ALA A 74 -4.84 4.68 1.10
C ALA A 74 -6.08 3.77 1.10
N MET A 75 -6.23 2.90 2.11
CA MET A 75 -7.40 2.03 2.27
C MET A 75 -8.69 2.83 2.50
N ARG A 76 -8.62 3.92 3.27
CA ARG A 76 -9.74 4.85 3.45
C ARG A 76 -10.19 5.46 2.13
N ARG A 77 -9.23 5.95 1.32
CA ARG A 77 -9.50 6.49 -0.02
C ARG A 77 -10.05 5.44 -0.99
N ALA A 78 -9.70 4.18 -0.80
CA ALA A 78 -10.22 3.06 -1.56
C ALA A 78 -11.58 2.54 -1.05
N ASN A 79 -12.22 3.22 -0.08
CA ASN A 79 -13.46 2.79 0.60
C ASN A 79 -13.35 1.37 1.23
N ARG A 80 -12.14 0.94 1.57
CA ARG A 80 -11.87 -0.34 2.25
C ARG A 80 -11.76 -0.23 3.76
N LEU A 81 -11.51 0.99 4.25
CA LEU A 81 -11.57 1.30 5.66
C LEU A 81 -12.82 2.14 5.94
N ARG A 82 -13.76 1.57 6.68
CA ARG A 82 -14.90 2.27 7.27
C ARG A 82 -14.65 2.49 8.76
N ALA A 83 -14.91 3.69 9.22
CA ALA A 83 -14.92 4.05 10.62
C ALA A 83 -16.34 3.90 11.17
N GLU A 84 -16.48 3.76 12.49
CA GLU A 84 -17.79 3.64 13.13
C GLU A 84 -18.64 4.91 12.90
N GLU A 85 -17.97 6.04 12.72
CA GLU A 85 -18.55 7.35 12.44
C GLU A 85 -19.15 7.48 11.02
N ASP A 86 -18.92 6.50 10.13
CA ASP A 86 -19.41 6.51 8.74
C ASP A 86 -20.83 5.93 8.57
N GLY A 87 -21.60 5.81 9.66
CA GLY A 87 -22.93 5.20 9.74
C GLY A 87 -23.78 5.25 8.48
#